data_AF-R7EV36-F1
#
_entry.id   AF-R7EV36-F1
#
_cell.length_a   1.000
_cell.length_b   1.000
_cell.length_c   1.000
_cell.angle_alpha   90.00
_cell.angle_beta   90.00
_cell.angle_gamma   90.00
#
_symmetry.space_group_name_H-M   'P 1'
#
loop_
_entity.id
_entity.type
_entity.pdbx_description
1 polymer ?
#
loop_
_entity_poly.entity_id
_entity_poly.type
_entity_poly.pdbx_seq_one_letter_code
_entity_poly.pdbx_strand_id
1 'polypeptide(L)' 'MEKLTQALADVLPYLKWGNISRDFFGFSRGWIYQRLNGYDGNGKECEFTAEQKEVLRNALRRLSVMLEETADKI' A
#
# COMPACT_ATOMS: atom_id res chain seq x y z
N MET A 1 -18.65 5.51 5.74
CA MET A 1 -17.20 5.75 5.61
C MET A 1 -16.70 4.77 4.58
N GLU A 2 -16.12 5.24 3.47
CA GLU A 2 -15.64 4.36 2.41
C GLU A 2 -14.47 3.50 2.92
N LYS A 3 -14.48 2.19 2.65
CA LYS A 3 -13.41 1.29 3.09
C LYS A 3 -12.12 1.66 2.36
N LEU A 4 -10.97 1.63 3.03
CA LEU A 4 -9.66 1.95 2.44
C LEU A 4 -9.39 1.19 1.13
N THR A 5 -9.83 -0.06 1.06
CA THR A 5 -9.70 -0.90 -0.15
C THR A 5 -10.47 -0.35 -1.34
N GLN A 6 -11.62 0.29 -1.12
CA GLN A 6 -12.39 0.94 -2.19
C GLN A 6 -11.65 2.16 -2.75
N ALA A 7 -11.04 2.96 -1.88
CA ALA A 7 -10.22 4.11 -2.29
C ALA A 7 -8.94 3.71 -3.04
N LEU A 8 -8.49 2.45 -2.91
CA LEU A 8 -7.32 1.91 -3.59
C LEU A 8 -7.68 1.11 -4.85
N ALA A 9 -8.96 0.91 -5.16
CA ALA A 9 -9.42 -0.03 -6.18
C ALA A 9 -8.77 0.21 -7.56
N ASP A 10 -8.62 1.47 -7.95
CA ASP A 10 -8.08 1.86 -9.25
C ASP A 10 -6.59 1.53 -9.42
N VAL A 11 -5.83 1.49 -8.31
CA VAL A 11 -4.37 1.25 -8.34
C VAL A 11 -3.99 -0.14 -7.84
N LEU A 12 -4.90 -0.82 -7.14
CA LEU A 12 -4.68 -2.13 -6.53
C LEU A 12 -4.06 -3.16 -7.49
N PRO A 13 -4.53 -3.34 -8.75
CA PRO A 13 -3.97 -4.36 -9.63
C PRO A 13 -2.62 -3.98 -10.27
N TYR A 14 -2.25 -2.69 -10.25
CA TYR A 14 -1.07 -2.18 -10.96
C TYR A 14 0.18 -2.08 -10.07
N LEU A 15 0.02 -2.13 -8.76
CA LEU A 15 1.11 -1.93 -7.81
C LEU A 15 1.63 -3.24 -7.21
N LYS A 16 2.96 -3.36 -7.11
CA LYS A 16 3.61 -4.44 -6.36
C LYS A 16 3.60 -4.12 -4.86
N TRP A 17 2.46 -4.35 -4.20
CA TRP A 17 2.24 -4.03 -2.77
C TRP A 17 3.29 -4.61 -1.83
N GLY A 18 3.77 -5.83 -2.09
CA GLY A 18 4.84 -6.43 -1.30
C GLY A 18 6.12 -5.58 -1.26
N ASN A 19 6.47 -4.89 -2.35
CA ASN A 19 7.62 -3.97 -2.36
C ASN A 19 7.30 -2.70 -1.57
N ILE A 20 6.08 -2.17 -1.67
CA ILE A 20 5.65 -1.02 -0.86
C ILE A 20 5.79 -1.32 0.63
N SER A 21 5.33 -2.51 1.08
CA SER A 21 5.48 -2.98 2.46
C SER A 21 6.92 -2.91 2.94
N ARG A 22 7.84 -3.39 2.09
CA ARG A 22 9.23 -3.55 2.45
C ARG A 22 9.99 -2.22 2.43
N ASP A 23 9.72 -1.39 1.43
CA ASP A 23 10.52 -0.18 1.16
C ASP A 23 10.01 1.05 1.92
N PHE A 24 8.70 1.13 2.20
CA PHE A 24 8.11 2.27 2.93
C PHE A 24 7.78 1.97 4.39
N PHE A 25 7.40 0.72 4.71
CA PHE A 25 7.03 0.35 6.08
C PHE A 25 8.10 -0.46 6.81
N GLY A 26 9.08 -1.04 6.10
CA GLY A 26 10.08 -1.93 6.70
C GLY A 26 9.53 -3.28 7.16
N PHE A 27 8.34 -3.69 6.68
CA PHE A 27 7.72 -4.96 7.05
C PHE A 27 7.86 -6.02 5.96
N SER A 28 7.47 -7.25 6.29
CA SER A 28 7.45 -8.36 5.34
C SER A 28 6.47 -8.09 4.19
N ARG A 29 6.67 -8.74 3.03
CA ARG A 29 5.76 -8.57 1.88
C ARG A 29 4.32 -8.98 2.20
N GLY A 30 4.13 -10.01 3.04
CA GLY A 30 2.81 -10.50 3.45
C GLY A 30 2.05 -9.53 4.36
N TRP A 31 2.77 -8.72 5.13
CA TRP A 31 2.19 -7.81 6.14
C TRP A 31 1.18 -6.82 5.56
N ILE A 32 1.43 -6.31 4.35
CA ILE A 32 0.53 -5.34 3.72
C ILE A 32 -0.74 -6.02 3.19
N TYR A 33 -0.62 -7.24 2.65
CA TYR A 33 -1.78 -7.98 2.15
C TYR A 33 -2.73 -8.39 3.27
N GLN A 34 -2.20 -8.68 4.46
CA GLN A 34 -3.03 -8.91 5.65
C GLN A 34 -3.93 -7.72 5.94
N ARG A 35 -3.39 -6.50 5.91
CA ARG A 35 -4.14 -5.26 6.17
C ARG A 35 -5.07 -4.86 5.03
N LEU A 36 -4.67 -5.11 3.78
CA LEU A 36 -5.54 -4.91 2.62
C LEU A 36 -6.73 -5.89 2.66
N ASN A 37 -6.52 -7.12 3.11
CA ASN A 37 -7.57 -8.13 3.25
C ASN A 37 -8.37 -7.98 4.56
N GLY A 38 -7.87 -7.23 5.53
CA GLY A 38 -8.50 -6.99 6.83
C GLY A 38 -8.20 -8.05 7.90
N TYR A 39 -7.41 -9.08 7.59
CA TYR A 39 -7.12 -10.21 8.49
C TYR A 39 -5.65 -10.61 8.47
N ASP A 40 -5.08 -10.88 9.63
CA ASP A 40 -3.71 -11.36 9.79
C ASP A 40 -3.57 -12.87 9.51
N GLY A 41 -2.35 -13.40 9.63
CA GLY A 41 -2.07 -14.82 9.41
C GLY A 41 -2.74 -15.77 10.41
N ASN A 42 -3.28 -15.26 11.52
CA ASN A 42 -4.02 -16.01 12.53
C ASN A 42 -5.53 -15.80 12.40
N GLY A 43 -6.00 -15.12 11.34
CA GLY A 43 -7.41 -14.80 11.14
C GLY A 43 -7.95 -13.69 12.04
N LYS A 44 -7.08 -12.95 12.74
CA LYS A 44 -7.50 -11.81 13.56
C LYS A 44 -7.63 -10.56 12.68
N GLU A 45 -8.64 -9.74 12.95
CA GLU A 45 -8.81 -8.46 12.27
C GLU A 45 -7.56 -7.58 12.42
N CYS A 46 -7.11 -7.03 11.31
CA CYS A 46 -6.01 -6.08 11.29
C CYS A 46 -6.26 -4.98 10.26
N GLU A 47 -5.92 -3.76 10.64
CA GLU A 47 -6.05 -2.58 9.80
C GLU A 47 -4.76 -1.75 9.86
N PHE A 48 -4.65 -0.79 8.93
CA PHE A 48 -3.64 0.24 9.05
C PHE A 48 -3.98 1.21 10.18
N THR A 49 -3.00 1.50 11.04
CA THR A 49 -3.11 2.61 12.01
C THR A 49 -3.15 3.97 11.29
N ALA A 50 -3.44 5.05 12.02
CA ALA A 50 -3.45 6.40 11.44
C ALA A 50 -2.07 6.78 10.85
N GLU A 51 -1.00 6.45 11.56
CA GLU A 51 0.38 6.69 11.14
C GLU A 51 0.72 5.84 9.92
N GLN A 52 0.28 4.58 9.89
CA GLN A 52 0.49 3.71 8.74
C GLN A 52 -0.28 4.17 7.50
N LYS A 53 -1.47 4.78 7.68
CA LYS A 53 -2.21 5.43 6.58
C LYS A 53 -1.45 6.66 6.04
N GLU A 54 -0.75 7.40 6.89
CA GLU A 54 0.14 8.48 6.46
C GLU A 54 1.31 7.95 5.62
N VAL A 55 1.98 6.89 6.08
CA VAL A 55 3.06 6.23 5.32
C VAL A 55 2.54 5.73 3.97
N LEU A 56 1.36 5.11 3.94
CA LEU A 56 0.73 4.64 2.70
C LEU A 56 0.49 5.79 1.71
N ARG A 57 -0.05 6.92 2.19
CA ARG A 57 -0.32 8.10 1.36
C ARG A 57 0.97 8.65 0.75
N ASN A 58 2.04 8.73 1.55
CA ASN A 58 3.33 9.20 1.07
C ASN A 58 3.98 8.23 0.08
N ALA A 59 3.80 6.92 0.28
CA ALA A 59 4.23 5.90 -0.68
C ALA A 59 3.55 6.07 -2.05
N LEU A 60 2.22 6.23 -2.06
CA LEU A 60 1.46 6.45 -3.30
C LEU A 60 1.89 7.73 -4.03
N ARG A 61 2.07 8.83 -3.28
CA ARG A 61 2.59 10.10 -3.85
C ARG A 61 3.98 9.92 -4.45
N ARG A 62 4.88 9.20 -3.77
CA ARG A 62 6.23 8.95 -4.31
C ARG A 62 6.16 8.10 -5.58
N LEU A 63 5.33 7.07 -5.62
CA LEU A 63 5.15 6.23 -6.80
C LEU A 63 4.61 7.03 -7.99
N SER A 64 3.68 7.97 -7.77
CA SER A 64 3.21 8.89 -8.81
C SER A 64 4.36 9.69 -9.43
N VAL A 65 5.24 10.27 -8.59
CA VAL A 65 6.41 11.01 -9.08
C VAL A 65 7.38 10.08 -9.82
N MET A 66 7.61 8.87 -9.31
CA MET A 66 8.49 7.89 -9.97
C MET A 66 7.97 7.48 -11.35
N LEU A 67 6.66 7.33 -11.51
CA LEU A 67 6.04 6.99 -12.79
C LEU A 67 6.26 8.10 -13.80
N GLU A 68 6.02 9.36 -13.42
CA GLU A 68 6.26 10.54 -14.26
C GLU A 68 7.73 10.65 -14.66
N GLU A 69 8.64 10.60 -13.67
CA GLU A 69 10.09 10.64 -13.90
C GLU A 69 10.60 9.51 -14.80
N THR A 70 9.90 8.37 -14.85
CA THR A 70 10.25 7.25 -15.71
C THR A 70 9.68 7.44 -17.11
N ALA A 71 8.46 7.97 -17.22
CA ALA A 71 7.82 8.30 -18.49
C ALA A 71 8.64 9.35 -19.28
N ASP A 72 9.20 10.34 -18.60
CA ASP A 72 10.07 11.36 -19.23
C ASP A 72 11.41 10.81 -19.73
N LYS A 73 11.82 9.61 -19.29
CA LYS A 73 13.10 8.99 -19.63
C LYS A 73 13.01 7.98 -20.78
N ILE A 74 11.80 7.60 -21.19
CA ILE A 74 11.56 6.64 -22.28
C ILE A 74 11.11 7.37 -23.54
#